data_AF-A0A2H6FFI9-F1
#
_entry.id   AF-A0A2H6FFI9-F1
#
_cell.length_a   1.000
_cell.length_b   1.000
_cell.length_c   1.000
_cell.angle_alpha   90.00
_cell.angle_beta   90.00
_cell.angle_gamma   90.00
#
_symmetry.space_group_name_H-M   'P 1'
#
loop_
_entity.id
_entity.type
_entity.pdbx_description
1 polymer ?
#
loop_
_entity_poly.entity_id
_entity_poly.type
_entity_poly.pdbx_seq_one_letter_code
_entity_poly.pdbx_strand_id
1 'polypeptide(L)' 'MEEDVALSRKASLYLCHRYSRKTLKEIGSYFGIGESAVSQASHRFKRKLDKDRKLSKKITYIIYQQEIEFV' A
#
# COMPACT_ATOMS: atom_id res chain seq x y z
N MET A 1 0.80 -15.42 -10.94
CA MET A 1 1.91 -14.61 -11.53
C MET A 1 1.47 -13.19 -11.81
N GLU A 2 0.51 -12.92 -12.71
CA GLU A 2 0.09 -11.52 -13.02
C GLU A 2 -0.76 -10.87 -11.91
N GLU A 3 -1.61 -11.67 -11.28
CA GLU A 3 -2.47 -11.23 -10.17
C GLU A 3 -1.67 -10.87 -8.90
N ASP A 4 -0.57 -11.61 -8.66
CA ASP A 4 0.35 -11.38 -7.52
C ASP A 4 1.14 -10.08 -7.69
N VAL A 5 1.55 -9.75 -8.92
CA VAL A 5 2.24 -8.49 -9.24
C VAL A 5 1.28 -7.31 -9.05
N ALA A 6 0.05 -7.42 -9.54
CA ALA A 6 -0.96 -6.38 -9.37
C ALA A 6 -1.33 -6.17 -7.89
N LEU A 7 -1.40 -7.25 -7.10
CA LEU A 7 -1.65 -7.18 -5.66
C LEU A 7 -0.48 -6.51 -4.93
N SER A 8 0.75 -6.90 -5.25
CA SER A 8 1.99 -6.35 -4.67
C SER A 8 2.09 -4.85 -4.93
N ARG A 9 1.85 -4.41 -6.18
CA ARG A 9 1.85 -2.98 -6.54
C ARG A 9 0.84 -2.17 -5.73
N LYS A 10 -0.39 -2.70 -5.54
CA LYS A 10 -1.44 -2.03 -4.75
C LYS A 10 -1.08 -1.97 -3.26
N ALA A 11 -0.46 -3.04 -2.74
CA ALA A 11 0.03 -3.08 -1.36
C ALA A 11 1.15 -2.05 -1.13
N SER A 12 2.15 -1.99 -2.00
CA SER A 12 3.23 -1.00 -1.92
C SER A 12 2.70 0.43 -1.96
N LEU A 13 1.75 0.73 -2.87
CA LEU A 13 1.13 2.05 -2.94
C LEU A 13 0.39 2.40 -1.64
N TYR A 14 -0.39 1.47 -1.09
CA TYR A 14 -1.09 1.65 0.17
C TYR A 14 -0.11 1.92 1.33
N LEU A 15 0.96 1.14 1.41
CA LEU A 15 1.98 1.29 2.46
C LEU A 15 2.70 2.64 2.35
N CYS A 16 3.12 3.04 1.14
CA CYS A 16 3.72 4.37 0.93
C CYS A 16 2.76 5.48 1.35
N HIS A 17 1.49 5.43 0.94
CA HIS A 17 0.54 6.47 1.28
C HIS A 17 0.22 6.53 2.78
N ARG A 18 0.23 5.39 3.49
CA ARG A 18 -0.17 5.32 4.89
C ARG A 18 0.98 5.50 5.89
N TYR A 19 2.17 5.03 5.55
CA TYR A 19 3.29 4.90 6.50
C TYR A 19 4.56 5.63 6.06
N SER A 20 4.64 6.13 4.82
CA SER A 20 5.74 7.02 4.44
C SER A 20 5.40 8.48 4.72
N ARG A 21 6.43 9.34 4.73
CA ARG A 21 6.27 10.80 4.79
C ARG A 21 6.15 11.45 3.40
N LYS A 22 5.93 10.67 2.34
CA LYS A 22 5.85 11.17 0.97
C LYS A 22 4.49 11.79 0.67
N THR A 23 4.49 12.84 -0.13
CA THR A 23 3.29 13.49 -0.66
C THR A 23 2.61 12.63 -1.71
N LEU A 24 1.32 12.88 -1.98
CA LEU A 24 0.59 12.22 -3.06
C LEU A 24 1.26 12.42 -4.41
N LYS A 25 1.87 13.59 -4.65
CA LYS A 25 2.63 13.92 -5.85
C LYS A 25 3.85 13.02 -6.03
N GLU A 26 4.66 12.85 -4.98
CA GLU A 26 5.85 11.98 -5.02
C GLU A 26 5.47 10.51 -5.22
N ILE A 27 4.43 10.05 -4.53
CA ILE A 27 3.92 8.68 -4.67
C ILE A 27 3.38 8.48 -6.09
N GLY A 28 2.55 9.40 -6.59
CA GLY A 28 1.99 9.34 -7.93
C GLY A 28 3.07 9.29 -9.00
N SER A 29 4.09 10.14 -8.88
CA SER A 29 5.25 10.15 -9.79
C SER A 29 5.97 8.81 -9.80
N TYR A 30 6.23 8.19 -8.64
CA TYR A 30 6.86 6.87 -8.55
C TYR A 30 6.02 5.75 -9.19
N PHE A 31 4.69 5.80 -9.02
CA PHE A 31 3.78 4.81 -9.59
C PHE A 31 3.28 5.18 -11.01
N GLY A 32 3.74 6.27 -11.61
CA GLY A 32 3.28 6.72 -12.93
C GLY A 32 1.77 7.00 -13.00
N ILE A 33 1.16 7.51 -11.92
CA ILE A 33 -0.27 7.81 -11.82
C ILE A 33 -0.50 9.20 -11.20
N GLY A 34 -1.68 9.79 -11.43
CA GLY A 34 -2.04 11.08 -10.82
C GLY A 34 -2.32 10.99 -9.31
N GLU A 35 -2.22 12.12 -8.62
CA GLU A 35 -2.41 12.23 -7.16
C GLU A 35 -3.78 11.68 -6.70
N SER A 36 -4.85 12.03 -7.42
CA SER A 36 -6.19 11.49 -7.13
C SER A 36 -6.27 9.98 -7.30
N ALA A 37 -5.51 9.40 -8.23
CA ALA A 37 -5.45 7.96 -8.43
C ALA A 37 -4.73 7.26 -7.26
N VAL A 38 -3.72 7.89 -6.65
CA VAL A 38 -3.08 7.41 -5.42
C VAL A 38 -4.09 7.30 -4.29
N SER A 39 -4.80 8.39 -3.99
CA SER A 39 -5.81 8.43 -2.92
C SER A 39 -6.88 7.36 -3.11
N GLN A 40 -7.41 7.24 -4.33
CA GLN A 40 -8.42 6.24 -4.64
C GLN A 40 -7.90 4.81 -4.58
N ALA A 41 -6.70 4.54 -5.12
CA ALA A 41 -6.10 3.20 -5.10
C ALA A 41 -5.84 2.74 -3.67
N SER A 42 -5.27 3.62 -2.85
CA SER A 42 -5.05 3.36 -1.43
C SER A 42 -6.37 3.10 -0.68
N HIS A 43 -7.40 3.91 -0.93
CA HIS A 43 -8.71 3.73 -0.30
C HIS A 43 -9.36 2.40 -0.71
N ARG A 44 -9.32 2.06 -2.00
CA ARG A 44 -9.83 0.77 -2.52
C ARG A 44 -9.07 -0.41 -1.90
N PHE A 45 -7.75 -0.31 -1.75
CA PHE A 45 -6.95 -1.34 -1.13
C PHE A 45 -7.31 -1.52 0.35
N LYS A 46 -7.46 -0.42 1.11
CA LYS A 46 -7.96 -0.46 2.50
C LYS A 46 -9.28 -1.22 2.60
N ARG A 47 -10.27 -0.90 1.76
CA ARG A 47 -11.56 -1.62 1.74
C ARG A 47 -11.42 -3.11 1.42
N LYS A 48 -10.39 -3.51 0.66
CA LYS A 48 -10.08 -4.92 0.42
C LYS A 48 -9.50 -5.57 1.68
N LEU A 49 -8.61 -4.91 2.41
CA LEU A 49 -8.08 -5.38 3.70
C LEU A 49 -9.18 -5.56 4.74
N ASP A 50 -10.15 -4.65 4.79
CA ASP A 50 -11.28 -4.72 5.72
C ASP A 50 -12.15 -5.97 5.49
N LYS A 51 -12.17 -6.50 4.26
CA LYS A 51 -12.97 -7.67 3.87
C LYS A 51 -12.18 -8.97 3.82
N ASP A 52 -10.86 -8.90 3.67
CA ASP A 52 -9.98 -10.06 3.54
C ASP A 52 -9.04 -10.18 4.74
N ARG A 53 -9.46 -11.00 5.72
CA ARG A 53 -8.69 -11.24 6.95
C ARG A 53 -7.31 -11.84 6.68
N LYS A 54 -7.16 -12.68 5.65
CA LYS A 54 -5.88 -13.33 5.33
C LYS A 54 -4.91 -12.31 4.76
N LEU A 55 -5.36 -11.45 3.85
CA LEU A 55 -4.56 -10.37 3.29
C LEU A 55 -4.21 -9.32 4.35
N SER A 56 -5.18 -8.96 5.20
CA SER A 56 -4.97 -8.03 6.32
C SER A 56 -3.84 -8.49 7.23
N LYS A 57 -3.86 -9.76 7.67
CA LYS A 57 -2.76 -10.35 8.47
C LYS A 57 -1.40 -10.26 7.79
N LYS A 58 -1.32 -10.51 6.48
CA LYS A 58 -0.05 -10.39 5.72
C LYS A 58 0.48 -8.96 5.71
N ILE A 59 -0.39 -7.97 5.46
CA ILE A 59 -0.01 -6.55 5.47
C ILE A 59 0.42 -6.10 6.87
N THR A 60 -0.31 -6.48 7.90
CA THR A 60 0.05 -6.21 9.29
C THR A 60 1.42 -6.80 9.65
N TYR A 61 1.70 -8.03 9.23
CA TYR A 61 3.03 -8.63 9.42
C TYR A 61 4.14 -7.81 8.74
N ILE A 62 3.92 -7.36 7.50
CA ILE A 62 4.88 -6.50 6.78
C ILE A 62 5.12 -5.19 7.53
N ILE A 63 4.05 -4.55 8.04
CA ILE A 63 4.16 -3.30 8.82
C ILE A 63 5.02 -3.53 10.07
N TYR A 64 4.75 -4.59 10.83
CA TYR A 64 5.53 -4.90 12.03
C TYR A 64 7.00 -5.21 11.74
N GLN A 65 7.33 -5.86 10.61
CA GLN A 65 8.72 -6.08 10.23
C GLN A 65 9.47 -4.76 9.96
N GLN A 66 8.80 -3.75 9.40
CA GLN A 66 9.42 -2.43 9.15
C GLN A 66 9.59 -1.58 10.42
N GLU A 67 8.78 -1.80 11.46
CA GLU A 67 8.96 -1.12 12.76
C GLU A 67 10.09 -1.73 13.59
N ILE A 68 10.43 -3.01 13.39
CA ILE A 68 11.52 -3.68 14.14
C ILE A 68 12.92 -3.20 13.69
N GLU A 69 13.10 -2.75 12.45
CA GLU A 69 14.40 -2.24 11.98
C GLU A 69 14.79 -0.85 12.57
N PHE A 70 13.89 -0.20 13.32
CA PHE A 70 14.13 1.11 13.93
C PHE A 70 14.21 1.08 15.48
N VAL A 71 14.24 -0.10 16.11
CA VAL A 71 14.45 -0.28 17.57
C VAL A 71 15.76 -0.99 17.85
#